data_AF-A0A2D9B386-F1
#
_entry.id   AF-A0A2D9B386-F1
#
_cell.length_a   1.000
_cell.length_b   1.000
_cell.length_c   1.000
_cell.angle_alpha   90.00
_cell.angle_beta   90.00
_cell.angle_gamma   90.00
#
_symmetry.space_group_name_H-M   'P 1'
#
loop_
_entity.id
_entity.type
_entity.pdbx_description
1 polymer ?
#
loop_
_entity_poly.entity_id
_entity_poly.type
_entity_poly.pdbx_seq_one_letter_code
_entity_poly.pdbx_strand_id
1 'polypeptide(L)'
;MLIIFAASAVGFFAGLFGIGGGLISVPCLFFIFETLNFDKNFLMHLTVGTAFTITIFTSTVSVMTHNKNKLVDFSVVKTFGIFVVIGVLAGTFFASIMKTKTLVLFFSVVVYFFGAYLMMAQETVKKIKPNSSITPRVILGLFSGFVSAPMGITGAMMNVPILRYLGYPISK
;
A
#
# COMPACT_ATOMS: atom_id res chain seq x y z
N MET A 1 3.33 26.58 -6.14
CA MET A 1 2.27 26.79 -5.12
C MET A 1 1.33 25.58 -5.02
N LEU A 2 0.78 25.10 -6.13
CA LEU A 2 -0.14 23.93 -6.19
C LEU A 2 0.45 22.64 -5.59
N ILE A 3 1.73 22.35 -5.88
CA ILE A 3 2.44 21.16 -5.35
C ILE A 3 2.56 21.19 -3.82
N ILE A 4 2.80 22.36 -3.23
CA ILE A 4 2.97 22.50 -1.77
C ILE A 4 1.65 22.23 -1.06
N PHE A 5 0.55 22.77 -1.59
CA PHE A 5 -0.78 22.54 -1.01
C PHE A 5 -1.20 21.06 -1.13
N ALA A 6 -0.99 20.46 -2.31
CA ALA A 6 -1.25 19.04 -2.54
C ALA A 6 -0.41 18.15 -1.62
N ALA A 7 0.90 18.42 -1.51
CA ALA A 7 1.80 17.65 -0.65
C ALA A 7 1.43 17.77 0.84
N SER A 8 1.04 18.96 1.32
CA SER A 8 0.58 19.16 2.69
C SER A 8 -0.73 18.42 2.98
N ALA A 9 -1.70 18.48 2.06
CA ALA A 9 -2.97 17.75 2.20
C ALA A 9 -2.74 16.23 2.18
N VAL A 10 -1.93 15.74 1.22
CA VAL A 10 -1.55 14.32 1.14
C VAL A 10 -0.87 13.88 2.42
N GLY A 11 0.11 14.64 2.92
CA GLY A 11 0.81 14.33 4.16
C GLY A 11 -0.11 14.32 5.38
N PHE A 12 -1.02 15.29 5.47
CA PHE A 12 -2.02 15.37 6.55
C PHE A 12 -2.96 14.15 6.53
N PHE A 13 -3.59 13.84 5.39
CA PHE A 13 -4.49 12.70 5.30
C PHE A 13 -3.76 11.36 5.42
N ALA A 14 -2.56 11.23 4.84
CA ALA A 14 -1.73 10.04 5.00
C ALA A 14 -1.38 9.78 6.48
N GLY A 15 -1.08 10.85 7.23
CA GLY A 15 -0.84 10.77 8.67
C GLY A 15 -2.10 10.49 9.48
N LEU A 16 -3.22 11.16 9.16
CA LEU A 16 -4.49 11.02 9.87
C LEU A 16 -5.04 9.60 9.79
N PHE A 17 -5.00 9.00 8.60
CA PHE A 17 -5.55 7.67 8.41
C PHE A 17 -4.55 6.55 8.69
N GLY A 18 -3.23 6.84 8.71
CA GLY A 18 -2.19 5.85 9.00
C GLY A 18 -2.07 4.71 7.98
N ILE A 19 -2.70 4.82 6.81
CA ILE A 19 -2.85 3.75 5.82
C ILE A 19 -1.69 3.66 4.81
N GLY A 20 -0.65 4.47 5.00
CA GLY A 20 0.45 4.65 4.05
C GLY A 20 -0.04 5.46 2.85
N GLY A 21 0.52 6.66 2.67
CA GLY A 21 -0.06 7.72 1.83
C GLY A 21 -0.29 7.39 0.34
N GLY A 22 0.10 6.21 -0.16
CA GLY A 22 0.01 5.84 -1.56
C GLY A 22 -1.38 5.98 -2.20
N LEU A 23 -2.47 5.69 -1.47
CA LEU A 23 -3.83 5.83 -2.02
C LEU A 23 -4.18 7.28 -2.39
N ILE A 24 -3.56 8.24 -1.70
CA ILE A 24 -3.74 9.68 -1.92
C ILE A 24 -2.61 10.25 -2.79
N SER A 25 -1.36 9.80 -2.56
CA SER A 25 -0.18 10.24 -3.31
C SER A 25 -0.29 9.93 -4.79
N VAL A 26 -0.77 8.74 -5.17
CA VAL A 26 -0.86 8.31 -6.58
C VAL A 26 -1.75 9.23 -7.42
N PRO A 27 -3.03 9.49 -7.08
CA PRO A 27 -3.86 10.41 -7.85
C PRO A 27 -3.31 11.85 -7.83
N CYS A 28 -2.74 12.31 -6.72
CA CYS A 28 -2.09 13.64 -6.69
C CYS A 28 -0.91 13.73 -7.65
N LEU A 29 -0.01 12.73 -7.66
CA LEU A 29 1.11 12.65 -8.60
C LEU A 29 0.64 12.54 -10.05
N PHE A 30 -0.46 11.81 -10.30
CA PHE A 30 -1.06 11.69 -11.63
C PHE A 30 -1.48 13.07 -12.15
N PHE A 31 -2.26 13.83 -11.37
CA PHE A 31 -2.69 15.17 -11.77
C PHE A 31 -1.51 16.13 -11.92
N ILE A 32 -0.51 16.06 -11.05
CA ILE A 32 0.70 16.89 -11.18
C ILE A 32 1.40 16.58 -12.51
N PHE A 33 1.68 15.31 -12.82
CA PHE A 33 2.34 14.96 -14.08
C PHE A 33 1.49 15.26 -15.31
N GLU A 34 0.17 15.17 -15.20
CA GLU A 34 -0.74 15.58 -16.26
C GLU A 34 -0.67 17.09 -16.51
N THR A 35 -0.66 17.93 -15.45
CA THR A 35 -0.51 19.39 -15.59
C THR A 35 0.84 19.82 -16.14
N LEU A 36 1.87 18.99 -15.95
CA LEU A 36 3.22 19.21 -16.51
C LEU A 36 3.35 18.74 -17.97
N ASN A 37 2.26 18.27 -18.60
CA ASN A 37 2.24 17.79 -19.99
C ASN A 37 3.24 16.66 -20.29
N PHE A 38 3.43 15.73 -19.34
CA PHE A 38 4.17 14.49 -19.62
C PHE A 38 3.44 13.58 -20.62
N ASP A 39 4.19 12.73 -21.32
CA ASP A 39 3.62 11.78 -22.28
C ASP A 39 2.63 10.82 -21.59
N LYS A 40 1.38 10.81 -22.08
CA LYS A 40 0.29 9.95 -21.63
C LYS A 40 0.61 8.46 -21.75
N ASN A 41 1.58 8.08 -22.59
CA ASN A 41 2.01 6.70 -22.73
C ASN A 41 2.72 6.16 -21.48
N PHE A 42 3.39 7.01 -20.71
CA PHE A 42 4.14 6.62 -19.51
C PHE A 42 3.66 7.30 -18.23
N LEU A 43 2.68 8.19 -18.33
CA LEU A 43 2.15 8.97 -17.21
C LEU A 43 1.87 8.12 -15.96
N MET A 44 1.10 7.04 -16.08
CA MET A 44 0.77 6.18 -14.94
C MET A 44 1.98 5.40 -14.41
N HIS A 45 2.89 4.99 -15.28
CA HIS A 45 4.13 4.32 -14.86
C HIS A 45 5.02 5.24 -14.03
N LEU A 46 5.14 6.50 -14.45
CA LEU A 46 5.88 7.53 -13.73
C LEU A 46 5.22 7.82 -12.37
N THR A 47 3.89 7.98 -12.36
CA THR A 47 3.09 8.19 -11.15
C THR A 47 3.29 7.06 -10.14
N VAL A 48 3.02 5.82 -10.55
CA VAL A 48 3.10 4.63 -9.68
C VAL A 48 4.53 4.41 -9.20
N GLY A 49 5.53 4.52 -10.08
CA GLY A 49 6.93 4.36 -9.72
C GLY A 49 7.41 5.41 -8.70
N THR A 50 6.99 6.66 -8.88
CA THR A 50 7.33 7.75 -7.95
C THR A 50 6.66 7.54 -6.59
N ALA A 51 5.36 7.22 -6.57
CA ALA A 51 4.62 6.96 -5.35
C ALA A 51 5.15 5.74 -4.59
N PHE A 52 5.54 4.69 -5.32
CA PHE A 52 6.16 3.50 -4.76
C PHE A 52 7.52 3.79 -4.13
N THR A 53 8.34 4.61 -4.79
CA THR A 53 9.63 5.08 -4.24
C THR A 53 9.43 5.85 -2.94
N ILE A 54 8.50 6.82 -2.91
CA ILE A 54 8.15 7.56 -1.69
C ILE A 54 7.68 6.59 -0.58
N THR A 55 6.90 5.58 -0.95
CA THR A 55 6.40 4.55 -0.03
C THR A 55 7.54 3.73 0.60
N ILE A 56 8.56 3.35 -0.17
CA ILE A 56 9.73 2.62 0.35
C ILE A 56 10.45 3.45 1.42
N PHE A 57 10.74 4.72 1.14
CA PHE A 57 11.42 5.60 2.09
C PHE A 57 10.60 5.83 3.35
N THR A 58 9.32 6.18 3.21
CA THR A 58 8.42 6.41 4.35
C THR A 58 8.21 5.16 5.20
N SER A 59 8.07 3.98 4.57
CA SER A 59 7.94 2.70 5.27
C SER A 59 9.23 2.35 6.04
N THR A 60 10.40 2.63 5.47
CA THR A 60 11.69 2.40 6.15
C THR A 60 11.80 3.25 7.41
N VAL A 61 11.48 4.55 7.31
CA VAL A 61 11.47 5.46 8.46
C VAL A 61 10.44 5.02 9.51
N SER A 62 9.27 4.57 9.07
CA SER A 62 8.20 4.06 9.95
C SER A 62 8.67 2.82 10.73
N VAL A 63 9.26 1.83 10.05
CA VAL A 63 9.81 0.61 10.68
C VAL A 63 10.93 0.97 11.65
N MET A 64 11.85 1.86 11.29
CA MET A 64 12.92 2.31 12.19
C MET A 64 12.35 2.96 13.46
N THR A 65 11.29 3.76 13.33
CA THR A 65 10.65 4.43 14.47
C THR A 65 9.90 3.43 15.36
N HIS A 66 9.17 2.49 14.77
CA HIS A 66 8.47 1.43 15.52
C HIS A 66 9.43 0.45 16.20
N ASN A 67 10.58 0.16 15.58
CA ASN A 67 11.61 -0.70 16.16
C ASN A 67 12.24 -0.09 17.41
N LYS A 68 12.44 1.25 17.43
CA LYS A 68 12.89 1.96 18.64
C LYS A 68 11.94 1.79 19.82
N ASN A 69 10.64 1.61 19.55
CA ASN A 69 9.61 1.38 20.56
C ASN A 69 9.42 -0.12 20.91
N LYS A 70 10.25 -1.04 20.39
CA LYS A 70 10.15 -2.51 20.58
C LYS A 70 8.79 -3.12 20.16
N LEU A 71 8.08 -2.46 19.25
CA LEU A 71 6.77 -2.92 18.75
C LEU A 71 6.88 -3.83 17.51
N VAL A 72 8.10 -4.12 17.04
CA VAL A 72 8.33 -4.91 15.82
C VAL A 72 8.58 -6.38 16.16
N ASP A 73 7.62 -7.24 15.80
CA ASP A 73 7.82 -8.69 15.82
C ASP A 73 8.53 -9.15 14.54
N PHE A 74 9.85 -9.36 14.63
CA PHE A 74 10.68 -9.83 13.53
C PHE A 74 10.29 -11.22 13.00
N SER A 75 9.60 -12.05 13.81
CA SER A 75 9.08 -13.35 13.36
C SER A 75 8.00 -13.17 12.30
N VAL A 76 7.09 -12.20 12.51
CA VAL A 76 6.05 -11.84 11.53
C VAL A 76 6.67 -11.22 10.28
N VAL A 77 7.64 -10.32 10.45
CA VAL A 77 8.35 -9.69 9.31
C VAL A 77 9.01 -10.76 8.44
N LYS A 78 9.65 -11.77 9.04
CA LYS A 78 10.33 -12.83 8.28
C LYS A 78 9.36 -13.82 7.63
N THR A 79 8.25 -14.14 8.28
CA THR A 79 7.29 -15.16 7.81
C THR A 79 6.19 -14.60 6.91
N PHE A 80 5.87 -13.31 6.98
CA PHE A 80 4.86 -12.66 6.16
C PHE A 80 5.51 -11.65 5.21
N GLY A 81 6.41 -10.81 5.73
CA GLY A 81 7.08 -9.77 4.95
C GLY A 81 7.90 -10.31 3.78
N ILE A 82 8.57 -11.46 3.92
CA ILE A 82 9.33 -12.06 2.81
C ILE A 82 8.42 -12.40 1.60
N PHE A 83 7.21 -12.90 1.87
CA PHE A 83 6.23 -13.24 0.84
C PHE A 83 5.57 -12.00 0.25
N VAL A 84 5.38 -10.95 1.05
CA VAL A 84 4.96 -9.64 0.53
C VAL A 84 6.00 -9.09 -0.44
N VAL A 85 7.29 -9.16 -0.11
CA VAL A 85 8.38 -8.71 -1.00
C VAL A 85 8.38 -9.51 -2.32
N ILE A 86 8.22 -10.83 -2.25
CA ILE A 86 8.12 -11.66 -3.46
C ILE A 86 6.89 -11.27 -4.30
N GLY A 87 5.73 -11.06 -3.65
CA GLY A 87 4.51 -10.60 -4.32
C GLY A 87 4.71 -9.24 -4.98
N VAL A 88 5.38 -8.30 -4.30
CA VAL A 88 5.69 -6.96 -4.81
C VAL A 88 6.62 -7.02 -6.03
N LEU A 89 7.63 -7.88 -6.02
CA LEU A 89 8.53 -8.06 -7.18
C LEU A 89 7.74 -8.59 -8.38
N ALA A 90 6.89 -9.60 -8.17
CA ALA A 90 6.03 -10.14 -9.22
C ALA A 90 5.01 -9.10 -9.73
N GLY A 91 4.40 -8.34 -8.82
CA GLY A 91 3.43 -7.29 -9.15
C GLY A 91 4.06 -6.11 -9.87
N THR A 92 5.29 -5.73 -9.51
CA THR A 92 6.06 -4.67 -10.20
C THR A 92 6.43 -5.11 -11.62
N PHE A 93 6.86 -6.36 -11.80
CA PHE A 93 7.13 -6.91 -13.12
C PHE A 93 5.84 -7.00 -13.96
N PHE A 94 4.73 -7.39 -13.35
CA PHE A 94 3.43 -7.37 -14.00
C PHE A 94 3.00 -5.95 -14.40
N ALA A 95 3.23 -4.95 -13.54
CA ALA A 95 2.92 -3.56 -13.83
C ALA A 95 3.75 -3.00 -14.99
N SER A 96 5.04 -3.38 -15.10
CA SER A 96 5.95 -2.82 -16.11
C SER A 96 5.62 -3.27 -17.55
N ILE A 97 4.95 -4.41 -17.70
CA ILE A 97 4.52 -4.93 -19.01
C ILE A 97 3.12 -4.40 -19.43
N MET A 98 2.39 -3.74 -18.52
CA MET A 98 1.05 -3.22 -18.81
C MET A 98 1.12 -1.89 -19.56
N LYS A 99 0.09 -1.61 -20.37
CA LYS A 99 -0.09 -0.28 -20.97
C LYS A 99 -0.67 0.67 -19.92
N THR A 100 -0.32 1.95 -20.00
CA THR A 100 -0.82 2.99 -19.08
C THR A 100 -2.34 2.99 -18.94
N LYS A 101 -3.10 2.82 -20.04
CA LYS A 101 -4.57 2.74 -19.98
C LYS A 101 -5.07 1.58 -19.10
N THR A 102 -4.47 0.40 -19.23
CA THR A 102 -4.85 -0.78 -18.45
C THR A 102 -4.45 -0.62 -16.98
N LEU A 103 -3.29 -0.01 -16.71
CA LEU A 103 -2.81 0.25 -15.36
C LEU A 103 -3.69 1.29 -14.63
N VAL A 104 -4.14 2.34 -15.33
CA VAL A 104 -5.12 3.30 -14.81
C VAL A 104 -6.44 2.59 -14.48
N LEU A 105 -6.97 1.77 -15.38
CA LEU A 105 -8.21 1.03 -15.15
C LEU A 105 -8.10 0.09 -13.95
N PHE A 106 -6.98 -0.64 -13.84
CA PHE A 106 -6.70 -1.50 -12.70
C PHE A 106 -6.66 -0.70 -11.39
N PHE A 107 -5.91 0.41 -11.36
CA PHE A 107 -5.83 1.28 -10.20
C PHE A 107 -7.20 1.83 -9.80
N SER A 108 -7.97 2.35 -10.75
CA SER A 108 -9.31 2.91 -10.49
C SER A 108 -10.24 1.86 -9.88
N VAL A 109 -10.33 0.67 -10.48
CA VAL A 109 -11.20 -0.41 -9.97
C VAL A 109 -10.85 -0.76 -8.54
N VAL A 110 -9.55 -0.93 -8.24
CA VAL A 110 -9.12 -1.35 -6.91
C VAL A 110 -9.30 -0.23 -5.89
N VAL A 111 -9.06 1.03 -6.25
CA VAL A 111 -9.35 2.18 -5.37
C VAL A 111 -10.84 2.31 -5.06
N TYR A 112 -11.72 2.14 -6.05
CA TYR A 112 -13.17 2.14 -5.82
C TYR A 112 -13.59 1.00 -4.89
N PHE A 113 -13.03 -0.20 -5.09
CA PHE A 113 -13.28 -1.34 -4.22
C PHE A 113 -12.83 -1.05 -2.78
N PHE A 114 -11.63 -0.49 -2.58
CA PHE A 114 -11.16 -0.11 -1.24
C PHE A 114 -11.98 1.02 -0.62
N GLY A 115 -12.41 2.01 -1.40
CA GLY A 115 -13.30 3.07 -0.95
C GLY A 115 -14.62 2.51 -0.43
N ALA A 116 -15.24 1.62 -1.19
CA ALA A 116 -16.46 0.92 -0.78
C ALA A 116 -16.22 0.05 0.46
N TYR A 117 -15.10 -0.69 0.52
CA TYR A 117 -14.72 -1.49 1.68
C TYR A 117 -14.56 -0.63 2.93
N LEU A 118 -13.89 0.51 2.86
CA LEU A 118 -13.71 1.42 3.98
C LEU A 118 -15.04 2.03 4.46
N MET A 119 -15.98 2.32 3.54
CA MET A 119 -17.33 2.78 3.91
C MET A 119 -18.15 1.70 4.62
N MET A 120 -17.96 0.43 4.24
CA MET A 120 -18.66 -0.72 4.83
C MET A 120 -17.96 -1.30 6.06
N ALA A 121 -16.69 -0.99 6.26
CA ALA A 121 -15.87 -1.54 7.35
C ALA A 121 -16.34 -0.97 8.70
N GLN A 122 -17.34 -1.62 9.29
CA GLN A 122 -17.61 -1.49 10.73
C GLN A 122 -16.47 -2.19 11.49
N GLU A 123 -15.79 -1.46 12.37
CA GLU A 123 -14.73 -1.97 13.26
C GLU A 123 -15.28 -3.02 14.24
N THR A 124 -15.65 -4.21 13.75
CA THR A 124 -15.98 -5.33 14.61
C THR A 124 -14.68 -6.01 15.01
N VAL A 125 -14.14 -5.59 16.15
CA VAL A 125 -12.97 -6.20 16.79
C VAL A 125 -13.34 -7.59 17.31
N LYS A 126 -13.49 -8.57 16.42
CA LYS A 126 -13.54 -9.97 16.84
C LYS A 126 -12.13 -10.38 17.23
N LYS A 127 -11.95 -10.73 18.52
CA LYS A 127 -10.74 -11.38 19.05
C LYS A 127 -10.65 -12.79 18.43
N ILE A 128 -10.02 -12.89 17.27
CA ILE A 128 -9.78 -14.17 16.60
C ILE A 128 -8.52 -14.79 17.21
N LYS A 129 -8.58 -16.07 17.59
CA LYS A 129 -7.42 -16.83 18.08
C LYS A 129 -6.34 -16.86 16.98
N PRO A 130 -5.05 -16.72 17.32
CA PRO A 130 -3.98 -16.73 16.32
C PRO A 130 -4.01 -18.05 15.55
N ASN A 131 -4.33 -17.99 14.25
CA ASN A 131 -4.24 -19.16 13.39
C ASN A 131 -2.74 -19.40 13.11
N SER A 132 -2.23 -20.54 13.60
CA SER A 132 -0.82 -20.91 13.52
C SER A 132 -0.40 -21.47 12.16
N SER A 133 -1.34 -21.65 11.22
CA SER A 133 -1.00 -22.18 9.89
C SER A 133 -0.21 -21.16 9.06
N ILE A 134 0.93 -21.60 8.54
CA ILE A 134 1.85 -20.82 7.69
C ILE A 134 1.22 -20.57 6.32
N THR A 135 0.43 -21.52 5.81
CA THR A 135 -0.19 -21.50 4.48
C THR A 135 -1.03 -20.24 4.18
N PRO A 136 -2.00 -19.82 5.02
CA PRO A 136 -2.76 -18.60 4.76
C PRO A 136 -1.89 -17.34 4.82
N ARG A 137 -0.80 -17.33 5.59
CA ARG A 137 0.12 -16.18 5.67
C ARG A 137 0.88 -15.98 4.38
N VAL A 138 1.34 -17.09 3.78
CA VAL A 138 2.06 -17.08 2.50
C VAL A 138 1.14 -16.56 1.39
N ILE A 139 -0.06 -17.14 1.26
CA ILE A 139 -0.99 -16.80 0.18
C ILE A 139 -1.46 -15.34 0.31
N LEU A 140 -1.86 -14.91 1.51
CA LEU A 140 -2.34 -13.56 1.73
C LEU A 140 -1.21 -12.52 1.58
N GLY A 141 0.01 -12.84 2.00
CA GLY A 141 1.18 -11.97 1.83
C GLY A 141 1.60 -11.82 0.36
N LEU A 142 1.63 -12.92 -0.39
CA LEU A 142 1.88 -12.89 -1.84
C LEU A 142 0.81 -12.08 -2.56
N PHE A 143 -0.46 -12.33 -2.26
CA PHE A 143 -1.57 -11.65 -2.91
C PHE A 143 -1.58 -10.15 -2.59
N SER A 144 -1.41 -9.77 -1.32
CA SER A 144 -1.36 -8.37 -0.94
C SER A 144 -0.15 -7.64 -1.53
N GLY A 145 1.02 -8.28 -1.58
CA GLY A 145 2.20 -7.75 -2.24
C GLY A 145 2.00 -7.55 -3.73
N PHE A 146 1.41 -8.54 -4.41
CA PHE A 146 1.15 -8.49 -5.84
C PHE A 146 0.18 -7.38 -6.24
N VAL A 147 -0.91 -7.20 -5.48
CA VAL A 147 -1.91 -6.16 -5.77
C VAL A 147 -1.40 -4.75 -5.41
N SER A 148 -0.64 -4.62 -4.32
CA SER A 148 -0.18 -3.31 -3.84
C SER A 148 0.89 -2.66 -4.75
N ALA A 149 1.74 -3.46 -5.39
CA ALA A 149 2.80 -2.98 -6.29
C ALA A 149 2.31 -2.14 -7.48
N PRO A 150 1.43 -2.65 -8.38
CA PRO A 150 0.89 -1.87 -9.51
C PRO A 150 0.06 -0.67 -9.06
N MET A 151 -0.43 -0.66 -7.82
CA MET A 151 -1.16 0.47 -7.28
C MET A 151 -0.25 1.58 -6.75
N GLY A 152 1.04 1.31 -6.47
CA GLY A 152 1.90 2.27 -5.78
C GLY A 152 1.46 2.56 -4.34
N ILE A 153 0.66 1.66 -3.74
CA ILE A 153 0.12 1.80 -2.39
C ILE A 153 0.90 0.93 -1.44
N THR A 154 1.14 1.44 -0.23
CA THR A 154 1.73 0.65 0.85
C THR A 154 0.78 -0.49 1.22
N GLY A 155 1.28 -1.73 1.25
CA GLY A 155 0.48 -2.90 1.66
C GLY A 155 -0.17 -2.77 3.05
N ALA A 156 0.09 -1.72 3.85
CA ALA A 156 -0.53 -1.43 5.13
C ALA A 156 -2.08 -1.49 5.09
N MET A 157 -2.73 -0.92 4.08
CA MET A 157 -4.19 -1.02 3.86
C MET A 157 -4.72 -2.46 3.89
N MET A 158 -4.00 -3.38 3.24
CA MET A 158 -4.39 -4.79 3.16
C MET A 158 -3.83 -5.61 4.31
N ASN A 159 -2.57 -5.38 4.67
CA ASN A 159 -1.80 -6.17 5.61
C ASN A 159 -2.26 -5.95 7.05
N VAL A 160 -2.72 -4.75 7.41
CA VAL A 160 -3.28 -4.46 8.74
C VAL A 160 -4.53 -5.31 9.03
N PRO A 161 -5.59 -5.30 8.20
CA PRO A 161 -6.74 -6.17 8.41
C PRO A 161 -6.40 -7.66 8.25
N ILE A 162 -5.49 -8.04 7.34
CA ILE A 162 -5.02 -9.43 7.18
C ILE A 162 -4.33 -9.94 8.46
N LEU A 163 -3.40 -9.16 9.03
CA LEU A 163 -2.69 -9.54 10.25
C LEU A 163 -3.63 -9.58 11.47
N ARG A 164 -4.61 -8.66 11.52
CA ARG A 164 -5.67 -8.67 12.54
C ARG A 164 -6.57 -9.91 12.41
N TYR A 165 -6.91 -10.32 11.19
CA TYR A 165 -7.64 -11.56 10.92
C TYR A 165 -6.83 -12.81 11.32
N LEU A 166 -5.50 -12.77 11.14
CA LEU A 166 -4.58 -13.82 11.58
C LEU A 166 -4.33 -13.84 13.11
N GLY A 167 -4.92 -12.91 13.86
CA GLY A 167 -4.86 -12.86 15.33
C GLY A 167 -3.60 -12.19 15.89
N TYR A 168 -2.85 -11.44 15.06
CA TYR A 168 -1.70 -10.66 15.53
C TYR A 168 -2.16 -9.33 16.16
N PRO A 169 -1.71 -9.01 17.38
CA PRO A 169 -2.00 -7.73 18.00
C PRO A 169 -1.20 -6.64 17.29
N ILE A 170 -1.90 -5.74 16.58
CA ILE A 170 -1.32 -4.51 16.06
C ILE A 170 -1.56 -3.45 17.13
N SER A 171 -0.52 -3.16 17.93
CA SER A 171 -0.52 -1.97 18.78
C SER A 171 -0.59 -0.74 17.89
N LYS A 172 -1.50 0.20 18.19
CA LYS A 172 -1.43 1.55 17.64
C LYS A 172 -0.17 2.25 18.11
#